data_AF-A0A9W6QCM3-F1
#
_entry.id   AF-A0A9W6QCM3-F1
#
_cell.length_a   1.000
_cell.length_b   1.000
_cell.length_c   1.000
_cell.angle_alpha   90.00
_cell.angle_beta   90.00
_cell.angle_gamma   90.00
#
_symmetry.space_group_name_H-M   'P 1'
#
loop_
_entity.id
_entity.type
_entity.pdbx_description
1 polymer ?
#
loop_
_entity_poly.entity_id
_entity_poly.type
_entity_poly.pdbx_seq_one_letter_code
_entity_poly.pdbx_strand_id
1 'polypeptide(L)' 'MDTNQTDHPIAEARANLSELLSAVRLLKRTYFLASRGKRQAALVPVDLGELVEQVGGPDKAAQLLRGHLTEATPTP' A
#
# COMPACT_ATOMS: atom_id res chain seq x y z
N MET A 1 7.16 -17.27 1.54
CA MET A 1 5.79 -16.71 1.56
C MET A 1 5.27 -16.64 0.12
N ASP A 2 3.95 -16.68 -0.15
CA ASP A 2 3.44 -16.49 -1.53
C ASP A 2 3.30 -14.99 -1.85
N THR A 3 4.31 -14.40 -2.49
CA THR A 3 4.33 -12.97 -2.86
C THR A 3 3.41 -12.61 -4.03
N ASN A 4 2.57 -13.53 -4.52
CA ASN A 4 1.50 -13.19 -5.45
C ASN A 4 0.23 -12.69 -4.73
N GLN A 5 0.08 -13.02 -3.45
CA GLN A 5 -1.02 -12.50 -2.64
C GLN A 5 -0.69 -11.08 -2.17
N THR A 6 -1.69 -10.20 -2.16
CA THR A 6 -1.50 -8.81 -1.73
C THR A 6 -1.78 -8.60 -0.25
N ASP A 7 -2.49 -9.52 0.40
CA ASP A 7 -2.78 -9.49 1.83
C ASP A 7 -1.96 -10.56 2.56
N HIS A 8 -1.18 -10.15 3.56
CA HIS A 8 -0.35 -11.03 4.37
C HIS A 8 -0.65 -10.91 5.85
N PRO A 9 -0.83 -12.02 6.59
CA PRO A 9 -0.87 -12.00 8.04
C PRO A 9 0.39 -11.35 8.62
N ILE A 10 0.23 -10.44 9.59
CA ILE A 10 1.36 -9.75 10.23
C ILE A 10 2.39 -10.74 10.81
N ALA A 11 1.93 -11.86 11.38
CA ALA A 11 2.83 -12.86 11.95
C ALA A 11 3.75 -13.49 10.89
N GLU A 12 3.21 -13.78 9.70
CA GLU A 12 3.96 -14.36 8.58
C GLU A 12 4.88 -13.32 7.93
N ALA A 13 4.37 -12.10 7.72
CA ALA A 13 5.17 -11.00 7.18
C ALA A 13 6.37 -10.67 8.06
N ARG A 14 6.23 -10.74 9.39
CA ARG A 14 7.34 -10.52 10.32
C ARG A 14 8.43 -11.60 10.19
N ALA A 15 8.04 -12.85 9.99
CA ALA A 15 8.99 -13.95 9.79
C ALA A 15 9.72 -13.86 8.44
N ASN A 16 9.12 -13.23 7.44
CA ASN A 16 9.62 -13.16 6.05
C ASN A 16 9.88 -11.72 5.58
N LEU A 17 10.21 -10.80 6.50
CA LEU A 17 10.24 -9.36 6.20
C LEU A 17 11.21 -9.02 5.06
N SER A 18 12.40 -9.61 5.04
CA SER A 18 13.40 -9.36 4.00
C SER A 18 12.95 -9.76 2.61
N GLU A 19 12.24 -10.89 2.49
CA GLU A 19 11.65 -11.36 1.22
C GLU A 19 10.57 -10.38 0.76
N LEU A 20 9.70 -9.95 1.69
CA LEU A 20 8.61 -9.03 1.40
C LEU A 20 9.11 -7.63 0.99
N LEU A 21 10.13 -7.09 1.68
CA LEU A 21 10.76 -5.82 1.29
C LEU A 21 11.43 -5.91 -0.08
N SER A 22 12.06 -7.04 -0.39
CA SER A 22 12.65 -7.28 -1.71
C SER A 22 11.57 -7.32 -2.79
N ALA A 23 10.43 -7.97 -2.53
CA ALA A 23 9.30 -8.03 -3.45
C ALA A 23 8.68 -6.64 -3.69
N VAL A 24 8.49 -5.82 -2.63
CA VAL A 24 8.04 -4.42 -2.75
C VAL A 24 8.97 -3.62 -3.67
N ARG A 25 10.29 -3.73 -3.44
CA ARG A 25 11.29 -2.96 -4.18
C ARG A 25 11.41 -3.39 -5.64
N LEU A 26 11.44 -4.70 -5.91
CA LEU A 26 11.68 -5.26 -7.24
C LEU A 26 10.43 -5.26 -8.11
N LEU A 27 9.28 -5.64 -7.55
CA LEU A 27 8.02 -5.75 -8.29
C LEU A 27 7.23 -4.44 -8.29
N LYS A 28 7.67 -3.44 -7.50
CA LYS A 28 6.97 -2.16 -7.31
C LYS A 28 5.51 -2.35 -6.90
N ARG A 29 5.24 -3.39 -6.11
CA ARG A 29 3.90 -3.76 -5.62
C ARG A 29 3.71 -3.35 -4.17
N THR A 30 2.46 -3.02 -3.84
CA THR A 30 2.01 -2.77 -2.48
C THR A 30 1.50 -4.08 -1.86
N TYR A 31 1.89 -4.35 -0.62
CA TYR A 31 1.40 -5.50 0.14
C TYR A 31 0.78 -5.02 1.46
N PHE A 32 -0.42 -5.51 1.76
CA PHE A 32 -1.14 -5.19 2.97
C PHE A 32 -0.78 -6.16 4.09
N LEU A 33 -0.54 -5.61 5.26
CA LEU A 33 -0.35 -6.35 6.49
C LEU A 33 -1.69 -6.44 7.22
N ALA A 34 -2.19 -7.66 7.40
CA ALA A 34 -3.48 -7.93 7.98
C ALA A 34 -3.37 -8.66 9.34
N SER A 35 -4.29 -8.37 10.23
CA SER A 35 -4.51 -9.12 11.48
C SER A 35 -5.99 -9.39 11.63
N ARG A 36 -6.35 -10.65 11.94
CA ARG A 36 -7.76 -11.07 12.10
C ARG A 36 -8.66 -10.64 10.93
N GLY A 37 -8.15 -10.74 9.70
CA GLY A 37 -8.86 -10.38 8.48
C GLY A 37 -9.00 -8.86 8.21
N LYS A 38 -8.40 -8.00 9.04
CA LYS A 38 -8.41 -6.54 8.82
C LYS A 38 -7.03 -6.06 8.38
N ARG A 39 -6.97 -5.31 7.29
CA ARG A 39 -5.77 -4.58 6.86
C ARG A 39 -5.43 -3.52 7.91
N GLN A 40 -4.21 -3.54 8.42
CA GLN A 40 -3.74 -2.62 9.44
C GLN A 40 -2.62 -1.70 8.94
N ALA A 41 -1.82 -2.17 8.00
CA ALA A 41 -0.76 -1.39 7.38
C ALA A 41 -0.54 -1.84 5.93
N ALA A 42 0.25 -1.07 5.19
CA ALA A 42 0.72 -1.43 3.86
C ALA A 42 2.22 -1.20 3.76
N LEU A 43 2.93 -2.15 3.16
CA LEU A 43 4.29 -1.98 2.69
C LEU A 43 4.23 -1.49 1.24
N VAL A 44 4.85 -0.35 0.99
CA VAL A 44 4.82 0.37 -0.29
C VAL A 44 6.25 0.64 -0.77
N PRO A 45 6.46 0.86 -2.08
CA PRO A 45 7.72 1.40 -2.57
C PRO A 45 8.06 2.72 -1.87
N VAL A 46 9.36 2.94 -1.60
CA VAL A 46 9.84 4.11 -0.83
C VAL A 46 9.41 5.42 -1.47
N ASP A 47 9.56 5.50 -2.80
CA ASP A 47 9.13 6.63 -3.63
C ASP A 47 7.66 7.00 -3.43
N LEU A 48 6.78 5.99 -3.30
CA LEU A 48 5.37 6.22 -3.00
C LEU A 48 5.16 6.68 -1.55
N GLY A 49 5.89 6.10 -0.60
CA GLY A 49 5.84 6.49 0.81
C GLY A 49 6.24 7.96 1.02
N GLU A 50 7.32 8.39 0.39
CA GLU A 50 7.82 9.77 0.42
C GLU A 50 6.78 10.75 -0.14
N LEU A 51 6.14 10.42 -1.26
CA LEU A 51 5.09 11.26 -1.83
C LEU A 51 3.88 11.39 -0.90
N VAL A 52 3.46 10.28 -0.28
CA VAL A 52 2.36 10.28 0.71
C VAL A 52 2.73 11.13 1.93
N GLU A 53 3.97 11.07 2.40
CA GLU A 53 4.44 11.89 3.50
C GLU A 53 4.45 13.39 3.14
N GLN A 54 4.97 13.74 1.95
CA GLN A 54 5.02 15.12 1.47
C GLN A 54 3.65 15.80 1.39
N VAL A 55 2.59 15.05 1.05
CA VAL A 55 1.23 15.59 1.00
C VAL A 55 0.54 15.65 2.37
N GLY A 56 1.20 15.22 3.44
CA GLY A 56 0.70 15.26 4.81
C GLY A 56 0.08 13.95 5.30
N GLY A 57 0.50 12.82 4.75
CA GLY A 57 0.10 11.48 5.17
C GLY A 57 -1.03 10.86 4.35
N PRO A 58 -1.39 9.60 4.68
CA PRO A 58 -2.26 8.77 3.85
C PRO A 58 -3.69 9.33 3.70
N ASP A 59 -4.24 9.94 4.74
CA ASP A 59 -5.60 10.51 4.68
C ASP A 59 -5.68 11.70 3.72
N LYS A 60 -4.68 12.58 3.75
CA LYS A 60 -4.63 13.75 2.85
C LYS A 60 -4.33 13.33 1.41
N ALA A 61 -3.46 12.34 1.21
CA ALA A 61 -3.26 11.71 -0.08
C ALA A 61 -4.57 11.13 -0.64
N ALA A 62 -5.35 10.41 0.17
CA ALA A 62 -6.63 9.86 -0.24
C ALA A 62 -7.67 10.95 -0.58
N GLN A 63 -7.70 12.06 0.17
CA GLN A 63 -8.58 13.20 -0.13
C GLN A 63 -8.23 13.83 -1.49
N LEU A 64 -6.95 14.07 -1.77
CA LEU A 64 -6.49 14.60 -3.05
C LEU A 64 -6.91 13.70 -4.22
N LEU A 65 -6.69 12.39 -4.09
CA LEU A 65 -7.07 11.42 -5.12
C LEU A 65 -8.59 11.37 -5.34
N ARG A 66 -9.39 11.43 -4.27
CA ARG A 66 -10.87 11.49 -4.38
C ARG A 66 -11.33 12.74 -5.15
N GLY A 67 -10.66 13.87 -4.96
CA GLY A 67 -10.93 15.09 -5.72
C GLY A 67 -10.81 14.87 -7.23
N HIS A 68 -9.74 14.22 -7.67
CA HIS A 68 -9.51 13.94 -9.09
C HIS A 68 -10.40 12.85 -9.67
N LEU A 69 -10.81 11.86 -8.87
CA LEU A 69 -11.76 10.83 -9.32
C LEU A 69 -13.15 11.42 -9.64
N THR A 70 -13.52 12.50 -8.96
CA THR A 70 -14.80 13.19 -9.20
C THR A 70 -14.74 14.01 -10.50
N GLU A 71 -13.58 14.58 -10.81
CA GLU A 71 -13.33 15.40 -12.01
C GLU A 71 -13.24 14.55 -13.30
N ALA A 72 -12.82 13.28 -13.18
CA ALA A 72 -12.65 12.34 -14.30
C ALA A 72 -13.94 11.59 -14.70
N THR A 73 -15.11 11.95 -14.18
CA THR A 73 -16.39 11.37 -14.61
C THR A 73 -16.98 12.23 -15.73
N PRO A 74 -16.87 11.85 -17.03
CA PRO A 74 -17.67 12.51 -18.06
C PRO A 74 -19.15 12.24 -17.79
N THR A 75 -19.91 13.32 -17.62
CA THR A 75 -21.37 13.33 -17.57
C THR A 75 -21.95 12.57 -18.79
N PRO A 76 -22.96 11.69 -18.61
CA PRO A 76 -23.65 11.03 -19.72
C PRO A 76 -24.42 12.01 -20.62
#